data_AF-A0A955LXW4-F1
#
_entry.id   AF-A0A955LXW4-F1
#
_cell.length_a   1.000
_cell.length_b   1.000
_cell.length_c   1.000
_cell.angle_alpha   90.00
_cell.angle_beta   90.00
_cell.angle_gamma   90.00
#
_symmetry.space_group_name_H-M   'P 1'
#
loop_
_entity.id
_entity.type
_entity.pdbx_description
1 polymer ?
#
loop_
_entity_poly.entity_id
_entity_poly.type
_entity_poly.pdbx_seq_one_letter_code
_entity_poly.pdbx_strand_id
1 'polypeptide(L)'
;KQYRGQIDIYVTERGLLLVVNTLGLEEYVRGVLFHEVSHRWPMEALKAQAVATRSYVLYQAHENQEQKYDVTSDIYSQVYGGKSAERYRTNIATKRTEGEVMIYNGKILPAYFHANSGGHTEDVKEMWNHPDLPPLSGVEDPYAEEAPAYYWRRNFRSGDIQRLLKDNGYRIGLIKDITVIDRTRSGRVRTLRIEDRDGKVITISGKAFRHIVGPNVISSNLYEIIMKGYFFDLIGKGWGHGVGMSQWGAQVMSRKRMKYDEILRFYYPGVRIVKIGSTG
;
A
#
# COMPACT_ATOMS: atom_id res chain seq x y z
N LYS A 1 -7.90 12.39 -20.83
CA LYS A 1 -6.53 12.01 -20.37
C LYS A 1 -5.72 11.63 -21.60
N GLN A 2 -4.43 11.97 -21.66
CA GLN A 2 -3.54 11.48 -22.72
C GLN A 2 -2.76 10.29 -22.19
N TYR A 3 -2.72 9.21 -22.96
CA TYR A 3 -2.00 7.98 -22.63
C TYR A 3 -0.83 7.80 -23.60
N ARG A 4 0.23 7.13 -23.14
CA ARG A 4 1.35 6.69 -23.99
C ARG A 4 1.07 5.29 -24.52
N GLY A 5 1.81 4.89 -25.55
CA GLY A 5 1.70 3.55 -26.13
C GLY A 5 0.35 3.31 -26.81
N GLN A 6 -0.10 2.06 -26.75
CA GLN A 6 -1.30 1.57 -27.44
C GLN A 6 -2.41 1.25 -26.43
N ILE A 7 -3.67 1.35 -26.88
CA ILE A 7 -4.83 0.88 -26.13
C ILE A 7 -5.40 -0.33 -26.87
N ASP A 8 -5.42 -1.46 -26.19
CA ASP A 8 -5.99 -2.72 -26.66
C ASP A 8 -7.33 -2.95 -25.95
N ILE A 9 -8.35 -3.37 -26.71
CA ILE A 9 -9.69 -3.64 -26.17
C ILE A 9 -10.03 -5.09 -26.47
N TYR A 10 -10.31 -5.85 -25.41
CA TYR A 10 -10.72 -7.25 -25.48
C TYR A 10 -12.17 -7.38 -25.02
N VAL A 11 -12.92 -8.28 -25.65
CA VAL A 11 -14.20 -8.74 -25.12
C VAL A 11 -13.93 -9.97 -24.27
N THR A 12 -14.27 -9.91 -22.99
CA THR A 12 -14.15 -11.04 -22.07
C THR A 12 -15.21 -12.10 -22.36
N GLU A 13 -15.02 -13.32 -21.85
CA GLU A 13 -16.01 -14.41 -21.96
C GLU A 13 -17.40 -14.05 -21.39
N ARG A 14 -17.45 -13.08 -20.48
CA ARG A 14 -18.69 -12.55 -19.88
C ARG A 14 -19.31 -11.39 -20.67
N GLY A 15 -18.80 -11.09 -21.86
CA GLY A 15 -19.26 -9.97 -22.70
C GLY A 15 -18.86 -8.58 -22.20
N LEU A 16 -18.01 -8.48 -21.17
CA LEU A 16 -17.49 -7.20 -20.67
C LEU A 16 -16.26 -6.76 -21.48
N LEU A 17 -16.04 -5.46 -21.58
CA LEU A 17 -14.84 -4.90 -22.20
C LEU A 17 -13.68 -4.84 -21.19
N LEU A 18 -12.56 -5.45 -21.56
CA LEU A 18 -11.27 -5.27 -20.90
C LEU A 18 -10.44 -4.29 -21.74
N VAL A 19 -10.10 -3.14 -21.16
CA VAL A 19 -9.30 -2.11 -21.82
C VAL A 19 -7.91 -2.11 -21.21
N VAL A 20 -6.89 -2.39 -22.02
CA VAL A 20 -5.48 -2.49 -21.60
C VAL A 20 -4.69 -1.38 -22.26
N ASN A 21 -3.92 -0.61 -21.49
CA ASN A 21 -2.96 0.34 -22.04
C ASN A 21 -1.57 -0.29 -22.04
N THR A 22 -1.06 -0.62 -23.22
CA THR A 22 0.25 -1.22 -23.45
C THR A 22 1.30 -0.13 -23.68
N LEU A 23 2.35 -0.10 -22.86
CA LEU A 23 3.44 0.89 -22.94
C LEU A 23 4.74 0.36 -22.33
N GLY A 24 5.87 0.98 -22.66
CA GLY A 24 7.16 0.58 -22.10
C GLY A 24 7.25 0.84 -20.59
N LEU A 25 8.03 0.02 -19.89
CA LEU A 25 8.19 0.07 -18.43
C LEU A 25 8.53 1.48 -17.90
N GLU A 26 9.49 2.16 -18.52
CA GLU A 26 9.90 3.51 -18.08
C GLU A 26 8.81 4.56 -18.31
N GLU A 27 7.97 4.38 -19.35
CA GLU A 27 6.83 5.25 -19.58
C GLU A 27 5.73 5.01 -18.53
N TYR A 28 5.51 3.76 -18.15
CA TYR A 28 4.60 3.40 -17.06
C TYR A 28 5.06 4.02 -15.73
N VAL A 29 6.34 3.85 -15.36
CA VAL A 29 6.89 4.41 -14.12
C VAL A 29 6.72 5.93 -14.08
N ARG A 30 6.93 6.65 -15.20
CA ARG A 30 6.68 8.10 -15.28
C ARG A 30 5.22 8.47 -15.05
N GLY A 31 4.29 7.67 -15.56
CA GLY A 31 2.84 7.89 -15.43
C GLY A 31 2.28 7.59 -14.04
N VAL A 32 2.99 6.80 -13.24
CA VAL A 32 2.60 6.45 -11.86
C VAL A 32 3.22 7.40 -10.83
N LEU A 33 4.50 7.76 -10.98
CA LEU A 33 5.28 8.36 -9.89
C LEU A 33 4.66 9.62 -9.28
N PHE A 34 4.05 10.47 -10.10
CA PHE A 34 3.41 11.71 -9.65
C PHE A 34 2.13 11.49 -8.82
N HIS A 35 1.43 10.38 -9.05
CA HIS A 35 0.24 10.05 -8.28
C HIS A 35 0.58 9.40 -6.94
N GLU A 36 1.72 8.71 -6.88
CA GLU A 36 2.19 8.09 -5.64
C GLU A 36 2.81 9.10 -4.68
N VAL A 37 3.63 10.02 -5.19
CA VAL A 37 4.39 10.93 -4.34
C VAL A 37 4.40 12.35 -4.91
N SER A 38 4.46 13.34 -4.02
CA SER A 38 4.53 14.74 -4.46
C SER A 38 5.81 15.00 -5.24
N HIS A 39 5.70 15.57 -6.45
CA HIS A 39 6.84 15.98 -7.26
C HIS A 39 7.80 16.98 -6.56
N ARG A 40 7.36 17.62 -5.47
CA ARG A 40 8.15 18.55 -4.65
C ARG A 40 9.05 17.84 -3.63
N TRP A 41 8.92 16.53 -3.47
CA TRP A 41 9.76 15.78 -2.55
C TRP A 41 11.24 15.81 -2.96
N PRO A 42 12.15 15.61 -2.00
CA PRO A 42 13.57 15.44 -2.26
C PRO A 42 13.86 14.39 -3.33
N MET A 43 14.91 14.61 -4.12
CA MET A 43 15.22 13.77 -5.28
C MET A 43 15.48 12.31 -4.92
N GLU A 44 16.14 12.04 -3.78
CA GLU A 44 16.46 10.66 -3.39
C GLU A 44 15.20 9.87 -2.98
N ALA A 45 14.19 10.52 -2.39
CA ALA A 45 12.88 9.90 -2.16
C ALA A 45 12.15 9.57 -3.48
N LEU A 46 12.20 10.47 -4.47
CA LEU A 46 11.62 10.23 -5.79
C LEU A 46 12.32 9.07 -6.52
N LYS A 47 13.65 8.97 -6.41
CA LYS A 47 14.43 7.85 -6.97
C LYS A 47 14.09 6.53 -6.28
N ALA A 48 14.01 6.52 -4.95
CA ALA A 48 13.62 5.33 -4.19
C ALA A 48 12.23 4.85 -4.62
N GLN A 49 11.27 5.77 -4.75
CA GLN A 49 9.94 5.45 -5.27
C GLN A 49 10.00 4.90 -6.71
N ALA A 50 10.82 5.46 -7.60
CA ALA A 50 10.93 4.96 -8.98
C ALA A 50 11.44 3.52 -9.05
N VAL A 51 12.47 3.19 -8.27
CA VAL A 51 13.03 1.82 -8.19
C VAL A 51 12.03 0.85 -7.56
N ALA A 52 11.34 1.25 -6.49
CA ALA A 52 10.31 0.44 -5.85
C ALA A 52 9.13 0.18 -6.81
N THR A 53 8.61 1.23 -7.46
CA THR A 53 7.55 1.12 -8.47
C THR A 53 7.96 0.18 -9.61
N ARG A 54 9.17 0.32 -10.16
CA ARG A 54 9.65 -0.55 -11.24
C ARG A 54 9.72 -2.02 -10.82
N SER A 55 10.26 -2.28 -9.62
CA SER A 55 10.39 -3.63 -9.08
C SER A 55 9.02 -4.27 -8.86
N TYR A 56 8.07 -3.51 -8.29
CA TYR A 56 6.70 -3.97 -8.07
C TYR A 56 5.97 -4.31 -9.37
N VAL A 57 6.09 -3.46 -10.39
CA VAL A 57 5.44 -3.67 -11.69
C VAL A 57 5.96 -4.91 -12.38
N LEU A 58 7.29 -5.12 -12.36
CA LEU A 58 7.89 -6.32 -12.96
C LEU A 58 7.52 -7.60 -12.18
N TYR A 59 7.43 -7.52 -10.86
CA TYR A 59 6.91 -8.62 -10.04
C TYR A 59 5.46 -8.95 -10.45
N GLN A 60 4.59 -7.94 -10.52
CA GLN A 60 3.18 -8.14 -10.90
C GLN A 60 3.04 -8.67 -12.34
N ALA A 61 3.85 -8.19 -13.28
CA ALA A 61 3.88 -8.70 -14.65
C ALA A 61 4.22 -10.19 -14.69
N HIS A 62 5.17 -10.63 -13.85
CA HIS A 62 5.52 -12.04 -13.73
C HIS A 62 4.37 -12.88 -13.14
N GLU A 63 3.73 -12.41 -12.07
CA GLU A 63 2.58 -13.10 -11.47
C GLU A 63 1.38 -13.17 -12.43
N ASN A 64 1.21 -12.16 -13.29
CA ASN A 64 0.13 -12.04 -14.25
C ASN A 64 0.50 -12.54 -15.65
N GLN A 65 1.57 -13.33 -15.81
CA GLN A 65 2.03 -13.81 -17.12
C GLN A 65 0.98 -14.58 -17.94
N GLU A 66 -0.04 -15.15 -17.29
CA GLU A 66 -1.17 -15.83 -17.94
C GLU A 66 -2.35 -14.89 -18.28
N GLN A 67 -2.30 -13.64 -17.81
CA GLN A 67 -3.33 -12.63 -18.02
C GLN A 67 -3.03 -11.77 -19.25
N LYS A 68 -4.03 -11.01 -19.69
CA LYS A 68 -3.88 -10.02 -20.79
C LYS A 68 -3.27 -8.68 -20.34
N TYR A 69 -2.89 -8.55 -19.06
CA TYR A 69 -2.40 -7.31 -18.46
C TYR A 69 -1.37 -7.61 -17.38
N ASP A 70 -0.41 -6.71 -17.20
CA ASP A 70 0.66 -6.85 -16.20
C ASP A 70 0.24 -6.33 -14.81
N VAL A 71 -0.53 -5.24 -14.78
CA VAL A 71 -0.92 -4.52 -13.57
C VAL A 71 -2.35 -3.99 -13.69
N THR A 72 -3.11 -4.00 -12.60
CA THR A 72 -4.45 -3.40 -12.55
C THR A 72 -4.38 -1.93 -12.14
N SER A 73 -5.44 -1.17 -12.38
CA SER A 73 -5.60 0.23 -11.94
C SER A 73 -6.49 0.37 -10.70
N ASP A 74 -6.62 -0.69 -9.90
CA ASP A 74 -7.54 -0.73 -8.76
C ASP A 74 -6.99 0.01 -7.52
N ILE A 75 -7.79 0.18 -6.48
CA ILE A 75 -7.42 0.95 -5.27
C ILE A 75 -6.26 0.28 -4.48
N TYR A 76 -5.87 -0.95 -4.85
CA TYR A 76 -4.72 -1.67 -4.31
C TYR A 76 -3.51 -1.66 -5.27
N SER A 77 -3.67 -1.08 -6.46
CA SER A 77 -2.68 -0.98 -7.52
C SER A 77 -2.59 0.45 -8.05
N GLN A 78 -1.42 1.05 -7.86
CA GLN A 78 -0.92 2.32 -8.42
C GLN A 78 -1.86 3.13 -9.33
N VAL A 79 -2.13 4.39 -8.95
CA VAL A 79 -2.96 5.28 -9.78
C VAL A 79 -2.18 5.72 -11.02
N TYR A 80 -2.43 5.05 -12.14
CA TYR A 80 -1.84 5.41 -13.43
C TYR A 80 -2.60 6.60 -14.07
N GLY A 81 -1.90 7.73 -14.21
CA GLY A 81 -2.48 8.98 -14.71
C GLY A 81 -2.20 9.29 -16.18
N GLY A 82 -1.49 8.40 -16.88
CA GLY A 82 -1.00 8.65 -18.24
C GLY A 82 -0.03 9.83 -18.32
N LYS A 83 0.16 10.37 -19.53
CA LYS A 83 1.07 11.49 -19.82
C LYS A 83 0.74 12.76 -19.03
N SER A 84 -0.54 12.97 -18.70
CA SER A 84 -1.00 14.13 -17.91
C SER A 84 -0.43 14.18 -16.47
N ALA A 85 0.00 13.04 -15.94
CA ALA A 85 0.62 12.95 -14.61
C ALA A 85 2.10 13.34 -14.61
N GLU A 86 2.78 13.35 -15.75
CA GLU A 86 4.22 13.57 -15.79
C GLU A 86 4.61 14.96 -15.26
N ARG A 87 5.68 15.01 -14.47
CA ARG A 87 6.29 16.25 -13.98
C ARG A 87 7.80 16.16 -14.17
N TYR A 88 8.44 17.30 -14.43
CA TYR A 88 9.88 17.36 -14.73
C TYR A 88 10.75 16.63 -13.70
N ARG A 89 10.49 16.84 -12.40
CA ARG A 89 11.27 16.25 -11.30
C ARG A 89 11.09 14.74 -11.17
N THR A 90 9.85 14.24 -11.31
CA THR A 90 9.58 12.79 -11.27
C THR A 90 10.19 12.10 -12.47
N ASN A 91 10.12 12.70 -13.66
CA ASN A 91 10.76 12.18 -14.87
C ASN A 91 12.29 12.12 -14.74
N ILE A 92 12.92 13.11 -14.10
CA ILE A 92 14.37 13.06 -13.79
C ILE A 92 14.69 11.90 -12.86
N ALA A 93 13.90 11.69 -11.81
CA ALA A 93 14.12 10.59 -10.88
C ALA A 93 14.06 9.25 -11.62
N THR A 94 12.99 9.02 -12.40
CA THR A 94 12.84 7.82 -13.23
C THR A 94 14.04 7.61 -14.15
N LYS A 95 14.45 8.65 -14.90
CA LYS A 95 15.60 8.58 -15.81
C LYS A 95 16.92 8.28 -15.09
N ARG A 96 17.14 8.87 -13.91
CA ARG A 96 18.38 8.67 -13.14
C ARG A 96 18.49 7.27 -12.53
N THR A 97 17.39 6.56 -12.41
CA THR A 97 17.31 5.17 -11.91
C THR A 97 16.78 4.23 -12.99
N GLU A 98 16.96 4.58 -14.27
CA GLU A 98 16.42 3.82 -15.39
C GLU A 98 16.96 2.39 -15.39
N GLY A 99 16.05 1.42 -15.50
CA GLY A 99 16.37 -0.01 -15.41
C GLY A 99 16.80 -0.49 -14.02
N GLU A 100 16.82 0.33 -12.98
CA GLU A 100 17.19 -0.13 -11.65
C GLU A 100 16.01 -0.81 -10.92
N VAL A 101 16.25 -2.01 -10.42
CA VAL A 101 15.27 -2.85 -9.73
C VAL A 101 15.89 -3.49 -8.48
N MET A 102 15.05 -3.89 -7.53
CA MET A 102 15.45 -4.62 -6.34
C MET A 102 15.33 -6.12 -6.56
N ILE A 103 16.40 -6.84 -6.25
CA ILE A 103 16.48 -8.29 -6.30
C ILE A 103 16.82 -8.84 -4.92
N TYR A 104 16.14 -9.92 -4.56
CA TYR A 104 16.46 -10.75 -3.39
C TYR A 104 16.49 -12.23 -3.80
N ASN A 105 17.54 -12.94 -3.41
CA ASN A 105 17.76 -14.35 -3.78
C ASN A 105 17.55 -14.66 -5.27
N GLY A 106 18.07 -13.78 -6.14
CA GLY A 106 17.98 -13.93 -7.59
C GLY A 106 16.62 -13.62 -8.22
N LYS A 107 15.61 -13.24 -7.42
CA LYS A 107 14.26 -12.88 -7.90
C LYS A 107 13.97 -11.40 -7.69
N ILE A 108 13.17 -10.81 -8.58
CA ILE A 108 12.67 -9.44 -8.41
C ILE A 108 11.86 -9.39 -7.11
N LEU A 109 12.14 -8.38 -6.28
CA LEU A 109 11.43 -8.18 -5.03
C LEU A 109 10.02 -7.64 -5.31
N PRO A 110 8.97 -8.20 -4.64
CA PRO A 110 7.65 -7.58 -4.59
C PRO A 110 7.71 -6.30 -3.73
N ALA A 111 8.16 -5.21 -4.32
CA ALA A 111 8.48 -3.96 -3.63
C ALA A 111 7.23 -3.16 -3.23
N TYR A 112 6.42 -3.71 -2.32
CA TYR A 112 5.25 -3.03 -1.77
C TYR A 112 5.63 -1.74 -1.05
N PHE A 113 4.81 -0.70 -1.19
CA PHE A 113 5.01 0.57 -0.52
C PHE A 113 3.68 1.18 -0.11
N HIS A 114 3.69 2.05 0.89
CA HIS A 114 2.50 2.67 1.45
C HIS A 114 2.80 4.09 1.94
N ALA A 115 1.76 4.88 2.22
CA ALA A 115 1.92 6.30 2.56
C ALA A 115 2.74 6.54 3.84
N ASN A 116 2.32 6.00 5.00
CA ASN A 116 2.99 6.20 6.28
C ASN A 116 2.91 4.94 7.15
N SER A 117 4.03 4.50 7.72
CA SER A 117 4.11 3.25 8.51
C SER A 117 3.49 3.34 9.90
N GLY A 118 3.30 4.54 10.44
CA GLY A 118 2.87 4.70 11.83
C GLY A 118 3.93 4.29 12.87
N GLY A 119 5.21 4.19 12.46
CA GLY A 119 6.35 3.93 13.34
C GLY A 119 6.99 2.55 13.19
N HIS A 120 6.33 1.62 12.50
CA HIS A 120 6.87 0.29 12.20
C HIS A 120 6.20 -0.27 10.94
N THR A 121 6.97 -0.84 10.02
CA THR A 121 6.43 -1.50 8.81
C THR A 121 5.98 -2.93 9.12
N GLU A 122 5.03 -3.47 8.36
CA GLU A 122 4.41 -4.76 8.65
C GLU A 122 5.08 -5.91 7.89
N ASP A 123 5.04 -7.10 8.48
CA ASP A 123 5.39 -8.34 7.79
C ASP A 123 4.39 -8.61 6.65
N VAL A 124 4.89 -8.91 5.44
CA VAL A 124 4.06 -9.23 4.27
C VAL A 124 3.04 -10.33 4.54
N LYS A 125 3.37 -11.32 5.39
CA LYS A 125 2.50 -12.46 5.75
C LYS A 125 1.26 -12.05 6.53
N GLU A 126 1.32 -10.93 7.25
CA GLU A 126 0.16 -10.41 8.00
C GLU A 126 -0.87 -9.78 7.06
N MET A 127 -0.45 -9.36 5.86
CA MET A 127 -1.31 -8.70 4.89
C MET A 127 -1.78 -9.63 3.78
N TRP A 128 -0.93 -10.52 3.30
CA TRP A 128 -1.21 -11.43 2.19
C TRP A 128 -0.70 -12.84 2.46
N ASN A 129 -1.28 -13.84 1.80
CA ASN A 129 -0.80 -15.21 1.85
C ASN A 129 0.49 -15.34 1.04
N HIS A 130 1.59 -14.85 1.60
CA HIS A 130 2.90 -14.80 0.97
C HIS A 130 3.84 -15.76 1.72
N PRO A 131 4.78 -16.45 1.03
CA PRO A 131 5.84 -17.17 1.71
C PRO A 131 6.70 -16.22 2.56
N ASP A 132 7.50 -16.78 3.47
CA ASP A 132 8.45 -15.98 4.24
C ASP A 132 9.41 -15.23 3.32
N LEU A 133 9.47 -13.91 3.50
CA LEU A 133 10.29 -13.03 2.68
C LEU A 133 11.00 -12.02 3.58
N PRO A 134 12.23 -12.33 4.05
CA PRO A 134 12.91 -11.54 5.07
C PRO A 134 13.02 -10.02 4.80
N PRO A 135 13.24 -9.55 3.55
CA PRO A 135 13.22 -8.10 3.27
C PRO A 135 11.88 -7.41 3.54
N LEU A 136 10.78 -8.16 3.72
CA LEU A 136 9.45 -7.67 4.02
C LEU A 136 8.93 -8.21 5.36
N SER A 137 9.81 -8.46 6.32
CA SER A 137 9.45 -8.90 7.68
C SER A 137 9.04 -7.76 8.63
N GLY A 138 9.11 -6.52 8.16
CA GLY A 138 8.84 -5.33 8.95
C GLY A 138 10.08 -4.78 9.66
N VAL A 139 10.22 -3.46 9.69
CA VAL A 139 11.29 -2.72 10.35
C VAL A 139 10.72 -1.57 11.18
N GLU A 140 11.38 -1.23 12.28
CA GLU A 140 11.10 0.01 13.00
C GLU A 140 11.38 1.21 12.09
N ASP A 141 10.45 2.16 12.05
CA ASP A 141 10.51 3.33 11.18
C ASP A 141 10.42 4.61 12.01
N PRO A 142 11.55 5.08 12.58
CA PRO A 142 11.59 6.29 13.39
C PRO A 142 11.34 7.57 12.57
N TYR A 143 11.34 7.48 11.23
CA TYR A 143 11.15 8.62 10.34
C TYR A 143 9.66 8.93 10.09
N ALA A 144 8.77 7.99 10.41
CA ALA A 144 7.34 8.11 10.13
C ALA A 144 6.65 9.24 10.92
N GLU A 145 7.05 9.47 12.17
CA GLU A 145 6.40 10.44 13.07
C GLU A 145 6.67 11.90 12.67
N GLU A 146 7.80 12.18 12.01
CA GLU A 146 8.12 13.51 11.48
C GLU A 146 7.25 13.92 10.28
N ALA A 147 6.50 12.98 9.71
CA ALA A 147 5.70 13.21 8.52
C ALA A 147 4.31 13.78 8.83
N PRO A 148 3.74 14.58 7.91
CA PRO A 148 2.37 15.05 8.06
C PRO A 148 1.38 13.88 8.03
N ALA A 149 0.24 14.05 8.72
CA ALA A 149 -0.83 13.05 8.83
C ALA A 149 -0.38 11.71 9.45
N TYR A 150 0.62 11.72 10.33
CA TYR A 150 1.01 10.54 11.10
C TYR A 150 -0.11 10.06 12.03
N TYR A 151 -0.84 10.96 12.70
CA TYR A 151 -2.00 10.64 13.54
C TYR A 151 -3.31 10.86 12.79
N TRP A 152 -4.30 10.00 13.04
CA TRP A 152 -5.67 10.17 12.55
C TRP A 152 -6.69 9.78 13.62
N ARG A 153 -7.88 10.38 13.54
CA ARG A 153 -9.03 10.02 14.38
C ARG A 153 -10.29 9.93 13.54
N ARG A 154 -11.12 8.93 13.84
CA ARG A 154 -12.45 8.75 13.28
C ARG A 154 -13.44 8.40 14.37
N ASN A 155 -14.65 8.88 14.21
CA ASN A 155 -15.76 8.57 15.09
C ASN A 155 -16.85 7.88 14.28
N PHE A 156 -17.40 6.79 14.80
CA PHE A 156 -18.42 5.99 14.14
C PHE A 156 -19.60 5.78 15.07
N ARG A 157 -20.82 5.77 14.53
CA ARG A 157 -21.99 5.26 15.25
C ARG A 157 -21.99 3.74 15.19
N SER A 158 -22.40 3.10 16.28
CA SER A 158 -22.51 1.65 16.35
C SER A 158 -23.44 1.05 15.30
N GLY A 159 -24.55 1.73 15.02
CA GLY A 159 -25.49 1.32 13.96
C GLY A 159 -24.91 1.37 12.55
N ASP A 160 -23.95 2.26 12.27
CA ASP A 160 -23.32 2.34 10.95
C ASP A 160 -22.36 1.18 10.73
N ILE A 161 -21.53 0.86 11.73
CA ILE A 161 -20.66 -0.31 11.69
C ILE A 161 -21.48 -1.60 11.63
N GLN A 162 -22.56 -1.70 12.41
CA GLN A 162 -23.48 -2.84 12.36
C GLN A 162 -24.01 -3.06 10.93
N ARG A 163 -24.50 -2.01 10.28
CA ARG A 163 -25.05 -2.09 8.92
C ARG A 163 -23.99 -2.59 7.94
N LEU A 164 -22.80 -1.99 7.95
CA LEU A 164 -21.69 -2.40 7.08
C LEU A 164 -21.30 -3.87 7.30
N LEU A 165 -21.26 -4.33 8.55
CA LEU A 165 -20.99 -5.74 8.87
C LEU A 165 -22.10 -6.66 8.34
N LYS A 166 -23.38 -6.31 8.52
CA LYS A 166 -24.52 -7.08 7.99
C LYS A 166 -24.49 -7.20 6.47
N ASP A 167 -24.23 -6.09 5.79
CA ASP A 167 -24.15 -6.03 4.32
C ASP A 167 -22.99 -6.91 3.78
N ASN A 168 -22.01 -7.21 4.62
CA ASN A 168 -20.89 -8.10 4.32
C ASN A 168 -21.03 -9.50 4.95
N GLY A 169 -22.26 -9.92 5.27
CA GLY A 169 -22.59 -11.28 5.69
C GLY A 169 -22.42 -11.58 7.19
N TYR A 170 -22.00 -10.61 8.00
CA TYR A 170 -21.87 -10.80 9.44
C TYR A 170 -23.22 -10.64 10.14
N ARG A 171 -23.63 -11.66 10.88
CA ARG A 171 -24.89 -11.62 11.65
C ARG A 171 -24.63 -11.03 13.02
N ILE A 172 -24.81 -9.73 13.20
CA ILE A 172 -24.61 -9.05 14.50
C ILE A 172 -25.74 -8.05 14.80
N GLY A 173 -26.19 -8.00 16.05
CA GLY A 173 -27.15 -7.03 16.59
C GLY A 173 -26.53 -5.65 16.80
N LEU A 174 -27.21 -4.78 17.56
CA LEU A 174 -26.68 -3.44 17.83
C LEU A 174 -25.39 -3.59 18.64
N ILE A 175 -24.28 -3.06 18.12
CA ILE A 175 -22.98 -3.30 18.73
C ILE A 175 -22.94 -2.68 20.13
N LYS A 176 -22.60 -3.53 21.09
CA LYS A 176 -22.29 -3.17 22.47
C LYS A 176 -20.83 -2.82 22.55
N ASP A 177 -19.91 -3.69 22.15
CA ASP A 177 -18.46 -3.48 22.26
C ASP A 177 -17.66 -3.98 21.06
N ILE A 178 -16.51 -3.35 20.83
CA ILE A 178 -15.48 -3.77 19.88
C ILE A 178 -14.14 -3.75 20.61
N THR A 179 -13.59 -4.93 20.87
CA THR A 179 -12.32 -5.11 21.58
C THR A 179 -11.24 -5.61 20.62
N VAL A 180 -10.04 -5.02 20.69
CA VAL A 180 -8.85 -5.60 20.06
C VAL A 180 -8.38 -6.76 20.91
N ILE A 181 -8.36 -7.97 20.35
CA ILE A 181 -7.96 -9.18 21.07
C ILE A 181 -6.61 -9.74 20.62
N ASP A 182 -6.08 -9.27 19.48
CA ASP A 182 -4.75 -9.64 19.01
C ASP A 182 -4.13 -8.55 18.13
N ARG A 183 -2.80 -8.42 18.23
CA ARG A 183 -2.00 -7.45 17.48
C ARG A 183 -0.80 -8.14 16.83
N THR A 184 -0.40 -7.62 15.68
CA THR A 184 0.85 -8.02 15.02
C THR A 184 2.05 -7.46 15.76
N ARG A 185 3.26 -7.90 15.37
CA ARG A 185 4.52 -7.36 15.92
C ARG A 185 4.65 -5.85 15.72
N SER A 186 4.13 -5.31 14.62
CA SER A 186 4.12 -3.87 14.35
C SER A 186 3.02 -3.10 15.11
N GLY A 187 2.25 -3.77 15.95
CA GLY A 187 1.17 -3.20 16.76
C GLY A 187 -0.16 -3.04 16.03
N ARG A 188 -0.25 -3.44 14.76
CA ARG A 188 -1.50 -3.38 13.99
C ARG A 188 -2.51 -4.39 14.53
N VAL A 189 -3.78 -4.04 14.49
CA VAL A 189 -4.89 -4.91 14.88
C VAL A 189 -4.91 -6.12 13.96
N ARG A 190 -4.67 -7.31 14.53
CA ARG A 190 -4.81 -8.58 13.81
C ARG A 190 -6.25 -9.07 13.91
N THR A 191 -6.82 -9.06 15.11
CA THR A 191 -8.16 -9.62 15.36
C THR A 191 -8.97 -8.74 16.30
N LEU A 192 -10.25 -8.54 15.94
CA LEU A 192 -11.25 -7.85 16.71
C LEU A 192 -12.31 -8.84 17.21
N ARG A 193 -12.77 -8.64 18.45
CA ARG A 193 -13.97 -9.24 19.02
C ARG A 193 -15.08 -8.19 19.01
N ILE A 194 -16.22 -8.52 18.42
CA ILE A 194 -17.39 -7.63 18.38
C ILE A 194 -18.53 -8.31 19.13
N GLU A 195 -19.06 -7.64 20.15
CA GLU A 195 -20.19 -8.10 20.96
C GLU A 195 -21.39 -7.19 20.72
N ASP A 196 -22.56 -7.76 20.48
CA ASP A 196 -23.82 -7.00 20.45
C ASP A 196 -24.52 -6.95 21.81
N ARG A 197 -25.58 -6.15 21.90
CA ARG A 197 -26.35 -5.95 23.12
C ARG A 197 -27.17 -7.17 23.55
N ASP A 198 -27.39 -8.11 22.64
CA ASP A 198 -28.09 -9.37 22.89
C ASP A 198 -27.12 -10.47 23.35
N GLY A 199 -25.82 -10.15 23.47
CA GLY A 199 -24.77 -11.04 23.96
C GLY A 199 -24.11 -11.89 22.88
N LYS A 200 -24.45 -11.70 21.61
CA LYS A 200 -23.79 -12.42 20.51
C LYS A 200 -22.41 -11.84 20.25
N VAL A 201 -21.46 -12.74 20.00
CA VAL A 201 -20.06 -12.41 19.72
C VAL A 201 -19.66 -12.90 18.34
N ILE A 202 -18.96 -12.07 17.59
CA ILE A 202 -18.24 -12.45 16.38
C ILE A 202 -16.78 -12.04 16.49
N THR A 203 -15.92 -12.74 15.77
CA THR A 203 -14.51 -12.36 15.57
C THR A 203 -14.28 -12.00 14.11
N ILE A 204 -13.53 -10.94 13.87
CA ILE A 204 -13.19 -10.47 12.53
C ILE A 204 -11.72 -10.05 12.49
N SER A 205 -11.03 -10.33 11.40
CA SER A 205 -9.66 -9.82 11.22
C SER A 205 -9.66 -8.31 11.05
N GLY A 206 -8.62 -7.63 11.51
CA GLY A 206 -8.46 -6.18 11.33
C GLY A 206 -8.46 -5.79 9.85
N LYS A 207 -7.88 -6.64 8.98
CA LYS A 207 -7.93 -6.48 7.52
C LYS A 207 -9.36 -6.50 6.98
N ALA A 208 -10.16 -7.49 7.36
CA ALA A 208 -11.55 -7.58 6.90
C ALA A 208 -12.38 -6.39 7.43
N PHE A 209 -12.19 -6.03 8.70
CA PHE A 209 -12.87 -4.87 9.28
C PHE A 209 -12.53 -3.57 8.54
N ARG A 210 -11.25 -3.28 8.29
CA ARG A 210 -10.83 -2.11 7.51
C ARG A 210 -11.35 -2.15 6.08
N HIS A 211 -11.41 -3.31 5.44
CA HIS A 211 -11.98 -3.45 4.10
C HIS A 211 -13.48 -3.09 4.09
N ILE A 212 -14.24 -3.59 5.06
CA ILE A 212 -15.69 -3.36 5.19
C ILE A 212 -15.99 -1.88 5.49
N VAL A 213 -15.24 -1.27 6.42
CA VAL A 213 -15.44 0.14 6.78
C VAL A 213 -14.91 1.09 5.70
N GLY A 214 -13.88 0.66 4.99
CA GLY A 214 -13.28 1.37 3.88
C GLY A 214 -11.89 1.94 4.20
N PRO A 215 -10.88 1.72 3.35
CA PRO A 215 -9.51 2.16 3.57
C PRO A 215 -9.32 3.69 3.54
N ASN A 216 -10.27 4.43 2.96
CA ASN A 216 -10.30 5.90 2.98
C ASN A 216 -10.87 6.47 4.28
N VAL A 217 -11.57 5.63 5.06
CA VAL A 217 -12.14 6.01 6.35
C VAL A 217 -11.19 5.61 7.47
N ILE A 218 -10.78 4.34 7.49
CA ILE A 218 -9.76 3.80 8.40
C ILE A 218 -8.41 3.78 7.65
N SER A 219 -7.55 4.77 7.94
CA SER A 219 -6.30 4.98 7.20
C SER A 219 -5.33 3.80 7.32
N SER A 220 -5.29 3.11 8.47
CA SER A 220 -4.43 1.95 8.73
C SER A 220 -5.07 0.99 9.75
N ASN A 221 -4.50 -0.20 9.92
CA ASN A 221 -4.86 -1.12 11.01
C ASN A 221 -4.16 -0.80 12.33
N LEU A 222 -3.42 0.31 12.43
CA LEU A 222 -2.72 0.70 13.65
C LEU A 222 -3.55 1.73 14.41
N TYR A 223 -4.44 1.27 15.28
CA TYR A 223 -5.30 2.12 16.10
C TYR A 223 -5.70 1.48 17.43
N GLU A 224 -6.16 2.34 18.31
CA GLU A 224 -6.94 2.01 19.51
C GLU A 224 -8.42 2.30 19.26
N ILE A 225 -9.30 1.54 19.92
CA ILE A 225 -10.75 1.74 19.89
C ILE A 225 -11.20 2.18 21.28
N ILE A 226 -11.98 3.27 21.34
CA ILE A 226 -12.58 3.76 22.58
C ILE A 226 -14.09 3.85 22.35
N MET A 227 -14.86 3.06 23.12
CA MET A 227 -16.32 3.15 23.11
C MET A 227 -16.81 4.32 23.97
N LYS A 228 -17.77 5.09 23.45
CA LYS A 228 -18.48 6.16 24.14
C LYS A 228 -19.98 6.04 23.87
N GLY A 229 -20.64 5.20 24.64
CA GLY A 229 -22.09 4.96 24.52
C GLY A 229 -22.46 4.30 23.19
N TYR A 230 -23.03 5.08 22.26
CA TYR A 230 -23.39 4.59 20.91
C TYR A 230 -22.32 4.89 19.84
N PHE A 231 -21.17 5.44 20.25
CA PHE A 231 -20.10 5.83 19.34
C PHE A 231 -18.80 5.10 19.64
N PHE A 232 -17.99 4.91 18.60
CA PHE A 232 -16.63 4.38 18.67
C PHE A 232 -15.66 5.42 18.14
N ASP A 233 -14.69 5.82 18.96
CA ASP A 233 -13.53 6.59 18.53
C ASP A 233 -12.41 5.63 18.15
N LEU A 234 -11.97 5.67 16.89
CA LEU A 234 -10.74 5.06 16.45
C LEU A 234 -9.66 6.14 16.41
N ILE A 235 -8.59 5.94 17.19
CA ILE A 235 -7.44 6.83 17.26
C ILE A 235 -6.24 6.03 16.77
N GLY A 236 -5.70 6.40 15.62
CA GLY A 236 -4.70 5.61 14.95
C GLY A 236 -3.52 6.40 14.41
N LYS A 237 -2.56 5.64 13.88
CA LYS A 237 -1.32 6.13 13.30
C LYS A 237 -1.08 5.54 11.92
N GLY A 238 -0.35 6.24 11.07
CA GLY A 238 0.03 5.78 9.75
C GLY A 238 -1.12 5.72 8.74
N TRP A 239 -0.77 5.38 7.50
CA TRP A 239 -1.68 5.31 6.36
C TRP A 239 -1.20 4.24 5.38
N GLY A 240 -2.07 3.25 5.16
CA GLY A 240 -1.88 2.18 4.19
C GLY A 240 -1.70 0.82 4.86
N HIS A 241 -1.30 -0.17 4.07
CA HIS A 241 -1.16 -1.55 4.54
C HIS A 241 0.05 -1.73 5.47
N GLY A 242 1.09 -0.91 5.36
CA GLY A 242 2.24 -0.92 6.27
C GLY A 242 3.42 -1.76 5.81
N VAL A 243 3.28 -2.59 4.78
CA VAL A 243 4.35 -3.47 4.27
C VAL A 243 5.33 -2.70 3.39
N GLY A 244 6.62 -3.04 3.50
CA GLY A 244 7.70 -2.47 2.68
C GLY A 244 7.93 -0.99 2.93
N MET A 245 8.19 -0.21 1.87
CA MET A 245 8.65 1.18 2.02
C MET A 245 7.54 2.13 2.45
N SER A 246 7.78 2.89 3.53
CA SER A 246 6.97 4.08 3.83
C SER A 246 7.40 5.25 2.95
N GLN A 247 6.46 5.79 2.15
CA GLN A 247 6.69 6.92 1.27
C GLN A 247 7.10 8.17 2.06
N TRP A 248 6.36 8.48 3.12
CA TRP A 248 6.67 9.61 3.99
C TRP A 248 7.95 9.39 4.80
N GLY A 249 8.21 8.17 5.28
CA GLY A 249 9.48 7.88 5.94
C GLY A 249 10.68 8.03 4.98
N ALA A 250 10.59 7.54 3.74
CA ALA A 250 11.58 7.77 2.68
C ALA A 250 11.79 9.26 2.38
N GLN A 251 10.72 10.06 2.40
CA GLN A 251 10.75 11.51 2.23
C GLN A 251 11.58 12.17 3.36
N VAL A 252 11.35 11.78 4.61
CA VAL A 252 12.08 12.29 5.79
C VAL A 252 13.54 11.85 5.76
N MET A 253 13.83 10.57 5.49
CA MET A 253 15.19 10.06 5.32
C MET A 253 15.96 10.85 4.25
N SER A 254 15.30 11.16 3.13
CA SER A 254 15.91 11.97 2.07
C SER A 254 16.16 13.42 2.49
N ARG A 255 15.29 14.04 3.31
CA ARG A 255 15.57 15.36 3.93
C ARG A 255 16.80 15.31 4.84
N LYS A 256 17.03 14.17 5.51
CA LYS A 256 18.22 13.89 6.31
C LYS A 256 19.43 13.45 5.45
N ARG A 257 19.39 13.68 4.13
CA ARG A 257 20.47 13.46 3.15
C ARG A 257 20.84 12.00 2.88
N MET A 258 19.99 11.05 3.28
CA MET A 258 20.17 9.65 2.89
C MET A 258 19.91 9.48 1.38
N LYS A 259 20.76 8.70 0.72
CA LYS A 259 20.64 8.36 -0.69
C LYS A 259 19.53 7.33 -0.90
N TYR A 260 19.01 7.29 -2.13
CA TYR A 260 17.89 6.40 -2.47
C TYR A 260 18.19 4.92 -2.21
N ASP A 261 19.42 4.49 -2.42
CA ASP A 261 19.85 3.10 -2.21
C ASP A 261 19.97 2.76 -0.72
N GLU A 262 20.33 3.72 0.13
CA GLU A 262 20.30 3.59 1.59
C GLU A 262 18.85 3.50 2.11
N ILE A 263 17.95 4.35 1.57
CA ILE A 263 16.52 4.32 1.87
C ILE A 263 15.92 2.95 1.53
N LEU A 264 16.20 2.44 0.34
CA LEU A 264 15.67 1.15 -0.11
C LEU A 264 16.22 -0.01 0.74
N ARG A 265 17.53 -0.03 1.05
CA ARG A 265 18.10 -1.09 1.90
C ARG A 265 17.60 -1.03 3.35
N PHE A 266 17.18 0.13 3.84
CA PHE A 266 16.53 0.25 5.13
C PHE A 266 15.15 -0.42 5.16
N TYR A 267 14.29 -0.11 4.18
CA TYR A 267 12.93 -0.69 4.12
C TYR A 267 12.89 -2.12 3.60
N TYR A 268 13.91 -2.53 2.84
CA TYR A 268 14.03 -3.87 2.28
C TYR A 268 15.42 -4.45 2.63
N PRO A 269 15.63 -4.90 3.88
CA PRO A 269 16.93 -5.43 4.30
C PRO A 269 17.38 -6.60 3.43
N GLY A 270 18.66 -6.59 3.03
CA GLY A 270 19.28 -7.68 2.27
C GLY A 270 19.05 -7.63 0.74
N VAL A 271 18.32 -6.64 0.22
CA VAL A 271 18.13 -6.52 -1.23
C VAL A 271 19.37 -5.96 -1.93
N ARG A 272 19.54 -6.38 -3.18
CA ARG A 272 20.50 -5.79 -4.12
C ARG A 272 19.75 -4.94 -5.13
N ILE A 273 20.25 -3.74 -5.39
CA ILE A 273 19.79 -2.92 -6.51
C ILE A 273 20.65 -3.27 -7.71
N VAL A 274 20.03 -3.69 -8.80
CA VAL A 274 20.71 -4.02 -10.05
C VAL A 274 20.07 -3.27 -11.21
N LYS A 275 20.84 -3.06 -12.26
CA LYS A 275 20.32 -2.52 -13.52
C LYS A 275 20.00 -3.67 -14.46
N ILE A 276 18.72 -3.84 -14.81
CA ILE A 276 18.32 -4.76 -15.87
C ILE A 276 18.64 -4.13 -17.22
N GLY A 277 19.15 -4.94 -18.16
CA GLY A 277 19.36 -4.50 -19.53
C GLY A 277 18.01 -4.16 -20.17
N SER A 278 18.01 -3.21 -21.10
CA SER A 278 16.85 -2.94 -21.94
C SER A 278 16.61 -4.15 -22.84
N THR A 279 15.86 -5.14 -22.38
CA THR A 279 15.24 -6.09 -23.32
C THR A 279 14.12 -5.31 -23.98
N GLY A 280 14.38 -4.93 -25.24
CA GLY A 280 13.44 -4.22 -26.11
C GLY A 280 12.19 -5.04 -26.43
#